data_AF-A0A1I1WZA9-F1
#
_entry.id   AF-A0A1I1WZA9-F1
#
_cell.length_a   1.000
_cell.length_b   1.000
_cell.length_c   1.000
_cell.angle_alpha   90.00
_cell.angle_beta   90.00
_cell.angle_gamma   90.00
#
_symmetry.space_group_name_H-M   'P 1'
#
loop_
_entity.id
_entity.type
_entity.pdbx_description
1 polymer ?
#
loop_
_entity_poly.entity_id
_entity_poly.type
_entity_poly.pdbx_seq_one_letter_code
_entity_poly.pdbx_strand_id
1 'polypeptide(L)'
;MGTEPVVYVFHHAAPIPVGHRVELQFFERDTGFFSVEYSEQLDMPLIRDLDTGIEYAPEWLFKREARDHLGPSSPRVLEMSSSVRPTRALTGTVVACRVVTGLVAADWTVFTYLTLHEEETRIYR
;
A
#
# COMPACT_ATOMS: atom_id res chain seq x y z
N MET A 1 -1.25 9.28 28.04
CA MET A 1 -0.64 7.97 27.73
C MET A 1 -0.82 7.76 26.25
N GLY A 2 0.27 7.76 25.47
CA GLY A 2 0.18 7.49 24.03
C GLY A 2 -0.16 6.01 23.82
N THR A 3 -0.98 5.71 22.83
CA THR A 3 -1.22 4.34 22.34
C THR A 3 0.10 3.69 21.94
N GLU A 4 0.26 2.40 22.26
CA GLU A 4 1.44 1.66 21.85
C GLU A 4 1.55 1.64 20.31
N PRO A 5 2.76 1.74 19.74
CA PRO A 5 2.93 1.64 18.30
C PRO A 5 2.48 0.28 17.76
N VAL A 6 1.83 0.29 16.59
CA VAL A 6 1.37 -0.90 15.87
C VAL A 6 2.31 -1.20 14.71
N VAL A 7 2.60 -2.48 14.46
CA VAL A 7 3.45 -2.93 13.35
C VAL A 7 2.58 -3.46 12.22
N TYR A 8 2.78 -2.90 11.04
CA TYR A 8 2.20 -3.34 9.78
C TYR A 8 3.27 -4.01 8.90
N VAL A 9 2.87 -5.03 8.15
CA VAL A 9 3.73 -5.74 7.19
C VAL A 9 3.09 -5.64 5.81
N PHE A 10 3.80 -5.03 4.87
CA PHE A 10 3.30 -4.79 3.51
C PHE A 10 4.16 -5.45 2.45
N HIS A 11 3.54 -5.98 1.39
CA HIS A 11 4.18 -6.70 0.29
C HIS A 11 4.59 -5.78 -0.88
N HIS A 12 5.10 -4.60 -0.57
CA HIS A 12 5.73 -3.72 -1.54
C HIS A 12 6.72 -2.77 -0.83
N ALA A 13 7.57 -2.09 -1.60
CA ALA A 13 8.58 -1.19 -1.06
C ALA A 13 7.98 0.18 -0.70
N ALA A 14 8.16 0.61 0.56
CA ALA A 14 7.81 1.94 1.02
C ALA A 14 8.84 2.47 2.04
N PRO A 15 10.00 2.99 1.58
CA PRO A 15 11.01 3.57 2.45
C PRO A 15 10.58 4.94 2.99
N ILE A 16 9.84 4.95 4.10
CA ILE A 16 9.31 6.18 4.70
C ILE A 16 10.18 6.60 5.90
N PRO A 17 10.62 7.87 5.98
CA PRO A 17 11.42 8.34 7.11
C PRO A 17 10.64 8.29 8.44
N VAL A 18 11.38 8.03 9.52
CA VAL A 18 10.83 8.13 10.89
C VAL A 18 10.42 9.56 11.19
N GLY A 19 9.28 9.72 11.86
CA GLY A 19 8.68 11.01 12.21
C GLY A 19 7.72 11.54 11.15
N HIS A 20 7.66 10.95 9.96
CA HIS A 20 6.72 11.38 8.93
C HIS A 20 5.29 10.96 9.24
N ARG A 21 4.32 11.78 8.83
CA ARG A 21 2.90 11.43 8.83
C ARG A 21 2.54 10.64 7.57
N VAL A 22 1.76 9.60 7.73
CA VAL A 22 1.32 8.74 6.63
C VAL A 22 -0.19 8.53 6.63
N GLU A 23 -0.74 8.28 5.45
CA GLU A 23 -2.06 7.68 5.26
C GLU A 23 -1.90 6.31 4.60
N LEU A 24 -2.46 5.27 5.23
CA LEU A 24 -2.63 3.94 4.66
C LEU A 24 -4.06 3.85 4.11
N GLN A 25 -4.21 3.65 2.80
CA GLN A 25 -5.51 3.42 2.18
C GLN A 25 -5.61 1.98 1.67
N PHE A 26 -6.58 1.24 2.18
CA PHE A 26 -6.81 -0.17 1.86
C PHE A 26 -7.90 -0.31 0.81
N PHE A 27 -7.81 -1.37 0.02
CA PHE A 27 -8.69 -1.62 -1.10
C PHE A 27 -9.08 -3.09 -1.18
N GLU A 28 -10.28 -3.33 -1.70
CA GLU A 28 -10.72 -4.62 -2.21
C GLU A 28 -10.60 -4.66 -3.73
N ARG A 29 -10.34 -5.85 -4.28
CA ARG A 29 -10.37 -6.12 -5.72
C ARG A 29 -11.19 -7.35 -6.02
N ASP A 30 -11.72 -7.43 -7.23
CA ASP A 30 -12.30 -8.66 -7.74
C ASP A 30 -11.20 -9.72 -7.91
N THR A 31 -11.36 -10.84 -7.22
CA THR A 31 -10.44 -11.99 -7.22
C THR A 31 -11.06 -13.22 -7.88
N GLY A 32 -12.31 -13.15 -8.30
CA GLY A 32 -13.00 -14.32 -8.83
C GLY A 32 -12.60 -14.64 -10.27
N PHE A 33 -12.31 -15.91 -10.53
CA PHE A 33 -11.96 -16.41 -11.85
C PHE A 33 -13.21 -16.75 -12.70
N PHE A 34 -14.39 -16.88 -12.08
CA PHE A 34 -15.69 -17.11 -12.72
C PHE A 34 -16.90 -16.51 -11.95
N SER A 35 -16.66 -15.73 -10.90
CA SER A 35 -17.66 -15.02 -10.09
C SER A 35 -17.09 -13.64 -9.74
N VAL A 36 -17.93 -12.71 -9.31
CA VAL A 36 -17.45 -11.44 -8.74
C VAL A 36 -17.23 -11.67 -7.24
N GLU A 37 -15.98 -11.86 -6.83
CA GLU A 37 -15.60 -12.08 -5.43
C GLU A 37 -14.58 -11.03 -5.01
N TYR A 38 -15.05 -10.02 -4.28
CA TYR A 38 -14.18 -8.97 -3.78
C TYR A 38 -13.46 -9.43 -2.52
N SER A 39 -12.13 -9.27 -2.52
CA SER A 39 -11.29 -9.57 -1.36
C SER A 39 -10.40 -8.38 -1.04
N GLU A 40 -10.43 -7.95 0.21
CA GLU A 40 -9.56 -6.89 0.73
C GLU A 40 -8.10 -7.35 0.76
N GLN A 41 -7.20 -6.53 0.22
CA GLN A 41 -5.77 -6.80 0.16
C GLN A 41 -5.05 -6.05 1.29
N LEU A 42 -5.17 -6.56 2.52
CA LEU A 42 -4.68 -5.89 3.74
C LEU A 42 -3.16 -5.69 3.80
N ASP A 43 -2.41 -6.53 3.10
CA ASP A 43 -0.94 -6.53 3.01
C ASP A 43 -0.41 -5.62 1.88
N MET A 44 -1.30 -5.00 1.11
CA MET A 44 -0.93 -4.22 -0.07
C MET A 44 -1.75 -2.92 -0.18
N PRO A 45 -1.73 -2.04 0.84
CA PRO A 45 -2.41 -0.74 0.74
C PRO A 45 -1.66 0.23 -0.19
N LEU A 46 -2.32 1.32 -0.56
CA LEU A 46 -1.64 2.55 -0.97
C LEU A 46 -1.14 3.28 0.28
N ILE A 47 0.13 3.68 0.29
CA ILE A 47 0.73 4.43 1.39
C ILE A 47 1.11 5.82 0.87
N ARG A 48 0.55 6.86 1.49
CA ARG A 48 0.91 8.26 1.19
C ARG A 48 1.77 8.80 2.31
N ASP A 49 2.96 9.27 1.98
CA ASP A 49 3.74 10.13 2.87
C ASP A 49 3.17 11.55 2.80
N LEU A 50 2.47 11.97 3.85
CA LEU A 50 1.74 13.24 3.89
C LEU A 50 2.68 14.45 4.03
N ASP A 51 3.95 14.23 4.37
CA ASP A 51 4.93 15.29 4.54
C ASP A 51 5.71 15.54 3.24
N THR A 52 5.86 14.53 2.38
CA THR A 52 6.54 14.67 1.07
C THR A 52 5.60 14.62 -0.14
N GLY A 53 4.38 14.11 0.02
CA GLY A 53 3.43 13.85 -1.05
C GLY A 53 3.76 12.62 -1.90
N ILE A 54 4.74 11.79 -1.51
CA ILE A 54 5.11 10.58 -2.24
C ILE A 54 4.07 9.48 -1.96
N GLU A 55 3.66 8.82 -3.04
CA GLU A 55 2.77 7.65 -3.00
C GLU A 55 3.57 6.36 -3.24
N TYR A 56 3.41 5.39 -2.36
CA TYR A 56 3.91 4.04 -2.51
C TYR A 56 2.72 3.12 -2.70
N ALA A 57 2.64 2.49 -3.87
CA ALA A 57 1.51 1.64 -4.21
C ALA A 57 1.96 0.35 -4.90
N PRO A 58 1.28 -0.77 -4.61
CA PRO A 58 1.43 -1.99 -5.39
C PRO A 58 0.80 -1.82 -6.77
N GLU A 59 1.38 -2.49 -7.77
CA GLU A 59 0.98 -2.35 -9.17
C GLU A 59 -0.49 -2.68 -9.45
N TRP A 60 -1.11 -3.55 -8.65
CA TRP A 60 -2.48 -4.03 -8.90
C TRP A 60 -3.54 -2.94 -8.70
N LEU A 61 -3.20 -1.84 -8.02
CA LEU A 61 -4.09 -0.69 -7.86
C LEU A 61 -4.29 0.08 -9.16
N PHE A 62 -3.38 -0.04 -10.12
CA PHE A 62 -3.37 0.75 -11.35
C PHE A 62 -3.83 -0.06 -12.56
N LYS A 63 -4.07 0.63 -13.67
CA LYS A 63 -4.36 -0.02 -14.96
C LYS A 63 -3.18 -0.89 -15.39
N ARG A 64 -3.50 -2.08 -15.93
CA ARG A 64 -2.56 -3.16 -16.29
C ARG A 64 -1.47 -2.79 -17.30
N GLU A 65 -1.57 -1.63 -17.94
CA GLU A 65 -0.61 -1.10 -18.93
C GLU A 65 0.76 -0.74 -18.32
N ALA A 66 0.92 -0.84 -16.99
CA ALA A 66 2.18 -0.56 -16.28
C ALA A 66 3.25 -1.66 -16.35
N ARG A 67 2.91 -2.86 -16.81
CA ARG A 67 3.60 -4.09 -16.38
C ARG A 67 4.97 -4.38 -17.01
N ASP A 68 5.25 -3.93 -18.24
CA ASP A 68 6.33 -4.57 -19.02
C ASP A 68 7.32 -3.60 -19.72
N HIS A 69 7.39 -2.34 -19.29
CA HIS A 69 8.25 -1.35 -19.95
C HIS A 69 9.32 -0.78 -19.02
N LEU A 70 10.56 -1.26 -19.21
CA LEU A 70 11.75 -0.52 -18.78
C LEU A 70 11.92 0.67 -19.73
N GLY A 71 11.61 1.87 -19.25
CA GLY A 71 11.77 3.10 -20.02
C GLY A 71 10.75 4.18 -19.67
N PRO A 72 10.77 5.32 -20.37
CA PRO A 72 9.77 6.36 -20.21
C PRO A 72 8.37 5.79 -20.49
N SER A 73 7.46 5.92 -19.52
CA SER A 73 6.06 5.53 -19.67
C SER A 73 5.15 6.76 -19.67
N SER A 74 3.95 6.62 -20.23
CA SER A 74 2.97 7.71 -20.17
C SER A 74 2.42 7.82 -18.74
N PRO A 75 2.09 9.04 -18.25
CA PRO A 75 1.49 9.21 -16.93
C PRO A 75 0.15 8.49 -16.72
N ARG A 76 -0.59 8.17 -17.80
CA ARG A 76 -1.88 7.47 -17.75
C ARG A 76 -1.80 6.07 -17.14
N VAL A 77 -0.61 5.49 -17.14
CA VAL A 77 -0.31 4.19 -16.53
C VAL A 77 -0.57 4.19 -15.01
N LEU A 78 -0.55 5.36 -14.37
CA LEU A 78 -0.78 5.53 -12.93
C LEU A 78 -2.25 5.82 -12.58
N GLU A 79 -3.18 5.69 -13.53
CA GLU A 79 -4.61 5.79 -13.21
C GLU A 79 -5.07 4.56 -12.42
N MET A 80 -5.77 4.80 -11.30
CA MET A 80 -6.37 3.72 -10.51
C MET A 80 -7.34 2.89 -11.36
N SER A 81 -7.29 1.57 -11.16
CA SER A 81 -8.21 0.63 -11.78
C SER A 81 -9.65 0.88 -11.31
N SER A 82 -10.62 0.82 -12.21
CA SER A 82 -12.04 0.86 -11.84
C SER A 82 -12.50 -0.40 -11.09
N SER A 83 -11.67 -1.43 -11.04
CA SER A 83 -11.95 -2.71 -10.39
C SER A 83 -11.49 -2.77 -8.93
N VAL A 84 -10.95 -1.66 -8.38
CA VAL A 84 -10.59 -1.56 -6.97
C VAL A 84 -11.52 -0.61 -6.24
N ARG A 85 -11.83 -0.91 -4.98
CA ARG A 85 -12.72 -0.09 -4.15
C ARG A 85 -12.07 0.17 -2.79
N PRO A 86 -12.03 1.43 -2.31
CA PRO A 86 -11.46 1.72 -1.01
C PRO A 86 -12.35 1.14 0.10
N THR A 87 -11.73 0.51 1.08
CA THR A 87 -12.42 -0.15 2.21
C THR A 87 -12.23 0.63 3.51
N ARG A 88 -11.00 1.06 3.80
CA ARG A 88 -10.65 1.86 4.97
C ARG A 88 -9.40 2.69 4.73
N ALA A 89 -9.23 3.73 5.55
CA ALA A 89 -8.03 4.52 5.64
C ALA A 89 -7.57 4.66 7.09
N LEU A 90 -6.26 4.73 7.32
CA LEU A 90 -5.65 4.95 8.62
C LEU A 90 -4.57 6.01 8.49
N THR A 91 -4.53 6.97 9.41
CA THR A 91 -3.42 7.91 9.53
C THR A 91 -2.59 7.65 10.77
N GLY A 92 -1.30 7.94 10.68
CA GLY A 92 -0.40 7.84 11.82
C GLY A 92 0.98 8.41 11.54
N THR A 93 1.81 8.43 12.57
CA THR A 93 3.20 8.89 12.50
C THR A 93 4.16 7.71 12.54
N VAL A 94 5.16 7.70 11.65
CA VAL A 94 6.15 6.62 11.54
C VAL A 94 7.12 6.63 12.72
N VAL A 95 7.20 5.51 13.43
CA VAL A 95 8.12 5.28 14.55
C VAL A 95 9.34 4.48 14.11
N ALA A 96 9.14 3.53 13.20
CA ALA A 96 10.19 2.74 12.59
C ALA A 96 9.74 2.27 11.21
N CYS A 97 10.70 2.17 10.28
CA CYS A 97 10.48 1.61 8.97
C CYS A 97 11.65 0.68 8.62
N ARG A 98 11.35 -0.56 8.24
CA ARG A 98 12.34 -1.49 7.70
C ARG A 98 11.85 -2.01 6.37
N VAL A 99 12.66 -1.85 5.33
CA VAL A 99 12.42 -2.42 4.01
C VAL A 99 13.35 -3.63 3.85
N VAL A 100 12.78 -4.80 3.62
CA VAL A 100 13.50 -6.07 3.58
C VAL A 100 13.19 -6.78 2.27
N THR A 101 14.23 -7.18 1.53
CA THR A 101 14.09 -8.03 0.36
C THR A 101 14.29 -9.48 0.79
N GLY A 102 13.34 -10.35 0.46
CA GLY A 102 13.37 -11.78 0.78
C GLY A 102 12.94 -12.64 -0.40
N LEU A 103 13.04 -13.95 -0.24
CA LEU A 103 12.58 -14.94 -1.21
C LEU A 103 11.24 -15.52 -0.76
N VAL A 104 10.21 -15.40 -1.60
CA VAL A 104 8.92 -16.10 -1.43
C VAL A 104 8.63 -16.89 -2.69
N ALA A 105 8.40 -18.20 -2.54
CA ALA A 105 8.04 -19.09 -3.65
C ALA A 105 8.97 -18.99 -4.90
N ALA A 106 10.28 -18.78 -4.66
CA ALA A 106 11.32 -18.58 -5.68
C ALA A 106 11.33 -17.20 -6.40
N ASP A 107 10.47 -16.26 -6.00
CA ASP A 107 10.51 -14.88 -6.46
C ASP A 107 11.10 -13.94 -5.39
N TRP A 108 11.79 -12.90 -5.84
CA TRP A 108 12.26 -11.82 -4.97
C TRP A 108 11.09 -10.91 -4.61
N THR A 109 10.77 -10.83 -3.33
CA THR A 109 9.69 -9.99 -2.80
C THR A 109 10.28 -8.94 -1.86
N VAL A 110 9.73 -7.72 -1.90
CA VAL A 110 10.07 -6.66 -0.95
C VAL A 110 8.96 -6.55 0.07
N PHE A 111 9.36 -6.54 1.34
CA PHE A 111 8.50 -6.32 2.50
C PHE A 111 8.82 -4.98 3.13
N THR A 112 7.78 -4.25 3.53
CA THR A 112 7.92 -3.08 4.40
C THR A 112 7.29 -3.38 5.75
N TYR A 113 8.10 -3.34 6.81
CA TYR A 113 7.66 -3.38 8.19
C TYR A 113 7.54 -1.93 8.68
N LEU A 114 6.31 -1.43 8.76
CA LEU A 114 6.02 -0.06 9.12
C LEU A 114 5.43 -0.02 10.53
N THR A 115 6.13 0.62 11.46
CA THR A 115 5.65 0.81 12.83
C THR A 115 5.07 2.21 12.97
N LEU A 116 3.80 2.32 13.38
CA LEU A 116 3.06 3.57 13.45
C LEU A 116 2.53 3.85 14.85
N HIS A 117 2.55 5.11 15.26
CA HIS A 117 1.58 5.61 16.23
C HIS A 117 0.31 5.99 15.47
N GLU A 118 -0.77 5.25 15.69
CA GLU A 118 -2.06 5.49 15.03
C GLU A 118 -2.76 6.72 15.58
N GLU A 119 -3.37 7.49 14.69
CA GLU A 119 -4.05 8.75 15.02
C GLU A 119 -5.54 8.68 14.70
N GLU A 120 -5.89 8.33 13.46
CA GLU A 120 -7.28 8.27 12.99
C GLU A 120 -7.50 7.03 12.12
N THR A 121 -8.70 6.44 12.21
CA THR A 121 -9.15 5.40 11.28
C THR A 121 -10.50 5.78 10.70
N ARG A 122 -10.64 5.67 9.37
CA ARG A 122 -11.87 5.91 8.62
C ARG A 122 -12.27 4.64 7.88
N ILE A 123 -13.55 4.28 7.95
CA ILE A 123 -14.10 3.10 7.26
C ILE A 123 -15.06 3.60 6.18
N TYR A 124 -14.87 3.13 4.95
CA TYR A 124 -15.77 3.40 3.84
C TYR A 124 -16.85 2.30 3.80
N ARG A 125 -18.12 2.70 3.65
CA ARG A 125 -19.27 1.81 3.51
C ARG A 125 -19.81 1.85 2.10
#